data_AF-A0A5M4B2T6-F1
#
_entry.id   AF-A0A5M4B2T6-F1
#
_cell.length_a   1.000
_cell.length_b   1.000
_cell.length_c   1.000
_cell.angle_alpha   90.00
_cell.angle_beta   90.00
_cell.angle_gamma   90.00
#
_symmetry.space_group_name_H-M   'P 1'
#
loop_
_entity.id
_entity.type
_entity.pdbx_description
1 polymer ?
#
loop_
_entity_poly.entity_id
_entity_poly.type
_entity_poly.pdbx_seq_one_letter_code
_entity_poly.pdbx_strand_id
1 'polypeptide(L)'
;MPFPSKDKIAFVSHIDVKDLKLPRIRHLIQQQRCLVPADAYIQGTDGHGLSKPFLVYLRNKVRPFAFAGIYDTWLNPENGEEIPSFSIITSAANELIRKLPHERAPVILHREQEREWLNTSTPLNEIAAMLQPYPAERMNAYPIAPTIKNPQADDPGLIHPAGPKLITTA
;
A
#
# COMPACT_ATOMS: atom_id res chain seq x y z
N MET A 1 -18.87 -11.02 0.28
CA MET A 1 -17.54 -11.53 -0.12
C MET A 1 -16.67 -10.35 -0.56
N PRO A 2 -15.72 -9.87 0.25
CA PRO A 2 -14.96 -8.67 -0.08
C PRO A 2 -13.72 -8.91 -0.95
N PHE A 3 -13.17 -10.13 -1.00
CA PHE A 3 -11.87 -10.39 -1.64
C PHE A 3 -11.98 -11.51 -2.69
N PRO A 4 -12.17 -11.17 -3.98
CA PRO A 4 -12.17 -12.15 -5.06
C PRO A 4 -10.73 -12.44 -5.48
N SER A 5 -10.13 -13.51 -4.96
CA SER A 5 -8.97 -14.14 -5.58
C SER A 5 -9.40 -15.50 -6.13
N LYS A 6 -9.16 -15.75 -7.43
CA LYS A 6 -9.35 -17.06 -8.05
C LYS A 6 -8.20 -18.03 -7.73
N ASP A 7 -7.14 -17.52 -7.08
CA ASP A 7 -6.00 -18.30 -6.62
C ASP A 7 -6.06 -18.46 -5.10
N LYS A 8 -5.78 -19.68 -4.63
CA LYS A 8 -5.90 -20.16 -3.24
C LYS A 8 -4.93 -19.50 -2.23
N ILE A 9 -4.47 -18.28 -2.51
CA ILE A 9 -3.52 -17.53 -1.69
C ILE A 9 -4.12 -16.14 -1.47
N ALA A 10 -4.77 -15.97 -0.31
CA ALA A 10 -5.32 -14.71 0.14
C ALA A 10 -4.19 -13.75 0.53
N PHE A 11 -3.58 -13.01 -0.39
CA PHE A 11 -2.52 -12.08 -0.04
C PHE A 11 -2.66 -10.74 -0.74
N VAL A 12 -3.08 -9.74 0.06
CA VAL A 12 -3.07 -8.30 -0.22
C VAL A 12 -3.86 -7.89 -1.46
N SER A 13 -5.20 -7.93 -1.36
CA SER A 13 -5.98 -7.01 -2.19
C SER A 13 -5.67 -5.59 -1.74
N HIS A 14 -5.39 -4.68 -2.66
CA HIS A 14 -5.49 -3.26 -2.36
C HIS A 14 -6.96 -2.85 -2.49
N ILE A 15 -7.42 -1.92 -1.65
CA ILE A 15 -8.76 -1.37 -1.74
C ILE A 15 -8.69 0.11 -2.08
N ASP A 16 -9.54 0.56 -3.00
CA ASP A 16 -9.62 1.99 -3.31
C ASP A 16 -10.37 2.72 -2.20
N VAL A 17 -9.86 3.87 -1.76
CA VAL A 17 -10.55 4.78 -0.82
C VAL A 17 -12.01 5.03 -1.23
N LYS A 18 -12.31 5.07 -2.54
CA LYS A 18 -13.68 5.26 -3.06
C LYS A 18 -14.62 4.09 -2.75
N ASP A 19 -14.06 2.89 -2.55
CA ASP A 19 -14.80 1.65 -2.32
C ASP A 19 -15.05 1.40 -0.82
N LEU A 20 -14.46 2.21 0.07
CA LEU A 20 -14.70 2.12 1.52
C LEU A 20 -16.15 2.40 1.92
N LYS A 21 -16.91 3.08 1.06
CA LYS A 21 -18.34 3.35 1.25
C LYS A 21 -19.25 2.15 0.95
N LEU A 22 -18.72 1.10 0.31
CA LEU A 22 -19.52 -0.06 -0.07
C LEU A 22 -20.08 -0.75 1.19
N PRO A 23 -21.35 -1.21 1.18
CA PRO A 23 -21.98 -1.80 2.37
C PRO A 23 -21.16 -2.92 3.03
N ARG A 24 -20.49 -3.74 2.21
CA ARG A 24 -19.65 -4.86 2.66
C ARG A 24 -18.31 -4.45 3.29
N ILE A 25 -17.88 -3.20 3.13
CA ILE A 25 -16.57 -2.69 3.59
C ILE A 25 -16.73 -1.60 4.65
N ARG A 26 -17.84 -0.85 4.63
CA ARG A 26 -18.06 0.31 5.50
C ARG A 26 -17.89 0.00 7.00
N HIS A 27 -18.19 -1.22 7.44
CA HIS A 27 -17.96 -1.58 8.86
C HIS A 27 -16.47 -1.78 9.18
N LEU A 28 -15.67 -2.26 8.22
CA LEU A 28 -14.24 -2.52 8.39
C LEU A 28 -13.50 -1.22 8.68
N ILE A 29 -13.80 -0.16 7.91
CA ILE A 29 -13.17 1.15 8.13
C ILE A 29 -13.54 1.76 9.49
N GLN A 30 -14.61 1.32 10.15
CA GLN A 30 -15.00 1.81 11.48
C GLN A 30 -14.33 1.04 12.63
N GLN A 31 -14.16 -0.27 12.47
CA GLN A 31 -13.82 -1.16 13.59
C GLN A 31 -12.57 -1.99 13.38
N GLN A 32 -12.14 -2.22 12.14
CA GLN A 32 -11.10 -3.17 11.77
C GLN A 32 -10.01 -2.50 10.94
N ARG A 33 -9.42 -1.45 11.51
CA ARG A 33 -8.28 -0.73 10.93
C ARG A 33 -6.97 -1.25 11.51
N CYS A 34 -5.93 -1.34 10.69
CA CYS A 34 -4.60 -1.77 11.09
C CYS A 34 -3.51 -0.90 10.44
N LEU A 35 -2.30 -0.98 10.97
CA LEU A 35 -1.10 -0.42 10.36
C LEU A 35 -0.38 -1.53 9.60
N VAL A 36 0.02 -1.25 8.37
CA VAL A 36 0.88 -2.17 7.58
C VAL A 36 2.28 -1.54 7.49
N PRO A 37 3.23 -1.94 8.34
CA PRO A 37 4.56 -1.35 8.36
C PRO A 37 5.40 -1.78 7.15
N ALA A 38 6.19 -0.85 6.61
CA ALA A 38 7.15 -1.10 5.55
C ALA A 38 8.30 -0.08 5.58
N ASP A 39 9.44 -0.45 4.98
CA ASP A 39 10.57 0.45 4.77
C ASP A 39 10.53 1.15 3.41
N ALA A 40 9.87 0.51 2.44
CA ALA A 40 9.70 0.92 1.06
C ALA A 40 8.63 0.05 0.41
N TYR A 41 8.18 0.41 -0.80
CA TYR A 41 7.35 -0.47 -1.62
C TYR A 41 7.79 -0.46 -3.08
N ILE A 42 7.44 -1.52 -3.80
CA ILE A 42 7.74 -1.67 -5.22
C ILE A 42 6.52 -1.24 -6.03
N GLN A 43 6.75 -0.39 -7.01
CA GLN A 43 5.73 0.08 -7.92
C GLN A 43 6.13 -0.29 -9.36
N GLY A 44 5.27 -1.07 -10.02
CA GLY A 44 5.36 -1.26 -11.47
C GLY A 44 4.77 -0.07 -12.22
N THR A 45 5.13 0.10 -13.49
CA THR A 45 4.55 1.14 -14.34
C THR A 45 3.37 0.60 -15.14
N ASP A 46 2.45 1.48 -15.52
CA ASP A 46 1.37 1.19 -16.45
C ASP A 46 1.95 0.65 -17.77
N GLY A 47 1.29 -0.36 -18.32
CA GLY A 47 1.70 -1.05 -19.56
C GLY A 47 2.90 -2.00 -19.45
N HIS A 48 3.71 -1.93 -18.39
CA HIS A 48 4.89 -2.81 -18.24
C HIS A 48 4.92 -3.60 -16.93
N GLY A 49 4.12 -3.21 -15.94
CA GLY A 49 4.10 -3.80 -14.61
C GLY A 49 5.51 -3.85 -14.00
N LEU A 50 5.85 -4.99 -13.39
CA LEU A 50 7.17 -5.23 -12.80
C LEU A 50 8.29 -5.43 -13.83
N SER A 51 8.05 -5.25 -15.14
CA SER A 51 9.13 -5.25 -16.15
C SER A 51 9.99 -3.98 -16.09
N LYS A 52 9.43 -2.90 -15.53
CA LYS A 52 10.14 -1.65 -15.24
C LYS A 52 9.83 -1.24 -13.79
N PRO A 53 10.27 -2.02 -12.80
CA PRO A 53 9.91 -1.77 -11.41
C PRO A 53 10.72 -0.61 -10.83
N PHE A 54 10.10 0.09 -9.89
CA PHE A 54 10.76 1.10 -9.09
C PHE A 54 10.61 0.79 -7.62
N LEU A 55 11.65 1.07 -6.84
CA LEU A 55 11.55 1.13 -5.39
C LEU A 55 11.14 2.55 -4.99
N VAL A 56 10.03 2.67 -4.28
CA VAL A 56 9.51 3.93 -3.73
C VAL A 56 9.75 3.96 -2.22
N TYR A 57 10.28 5.07 -1.72
CA TYR A 57 10.66 5.24 -0.31
C TYR A 57 10.44 6.67 0.17
N LEU A 58 10.38 6.85 1.50
CA LEU A 58 10.35 8.17 2.12
C LEU A 58 11.77 8.75 2.26
N ARG A 59 11.93 10.03 1.96
CA ARG A 59 13.20 10.76 2.09
C ARG A 59 13.61 10.89 3.55
N ASN A 60 14.83 11.37 3.79
CA ASN A 60 15.38 11.63 5.12
C ASN A 60 15.45 10.38 6.03
N LYS A 61 15.54 9.18 5.43
CA LYS A 61 15.61 7.90 6.15
C LYS A 61 14.41 7.67 7.08
N VAL A 62 13.24 8.22 6.75
CA VAL A 62 12.00 7.96 7.49
C VAL A 62 11.55 6.53 7.20
N ARG A 63 11.91 5.61 8.10
CA ARG A 63 11.53 4.20 8.05
C ARG A 63 11.67 3.55 9.44
N PRO A 64 10.82 2.57 9.80
CA PRO A 64 9.65 2.16 9.02
C PRO A 64 8.56 3.25 9.01
N PHE A 65 7.68 3.18 8.02
CA PHE A 65 6.42 3.93 7.97
C PHE A 65 5.25 2.97 7.83
N ALA A 66 4.03 3.44 8.02
CA ALA A 66 2.84 2.61 7.96
C ALA A 66 1.92 3.00 6.79
N PHE A 67 1.42 1.99 6.08
CA PHE A 67 0.24 2.17 5.24
C PHE A 67 -1.04 2.06 6.07
N ALA A 68 -2.07 2.78 5.64
CA ALA A 68 -3.43 2.62 6.16
C ALA A 68 -3.99 1.27 5.69
N GLY A 69 -4.23 0.36 6.63
CA GLY A 69 -4.80 -0.97 6.35
C GLY A 69 -6.17 -1.17 6.98
N ILE A 70 -6.93 -2.08 6.38
CA ILE A 70 -8.10 -2.72 7.02
C ILE A 70 -7.87 -4.22 7.07
N TYR A 71 -8.45 -4.89 8.05
CA TYR A 71 -8.39 -6.34 8.17
C TYR A 71 -9.79 -6.92 8.29
N ASP A 72 -9.91 -8.22 8.01
CA ASP A 72 -11.12 -9.02 8.21
C ASP A 72 -10.72 -10.51 8.22
N THR A 73 -11.62 -11.40 8.61
CA THR A 73 -11.41 -12.84 8.51
C THR A 73 -12.07 -13.38 7.25
N TRP A 74 -11.29 -14.00 6.37
CA TRP A 74 -11.82 -14.69 5.20
C TRP A 74 -12.20 -16.12 5.57
N LEU A 75 -13.45 -16.51 5.30
CA LEU A 75 -13.90 -17.89 5.45
C LEU A 75 -13.73 -18.64 4.13
N ASN A 76 -12.92 -19.69 4.14
CA ASN A 76 -12.71 -20.56 3.01
C ASN A 76 -13.99 -21.37 2.72
N PRO A 77 -14.64 -21.20 1.56
CA PRO A 77 -15.88 -21.89 1.27
C PRO A 77 -15.70 -23.40 1.02
N GLU A 78 -14.48 -23.87 0.73
CA GLU A 78 -14.21 -25.29 0.43
C GLU A 78 -14.03 -26.12 1.71
N ASN A 79 -13.33 -25.59 2.72
CA ASN A 79 -12.96 -26.33 3.93
C ASN A 79 -13.44 -25.68 5.24
N GLY A 80 -14.06 -24.50 5.20
CA GLY A 80 -14.54 -23.78 6.38
C GLY A 80 -13.44 -23.12 7.22
N GLU A 81 -12.20 -23.07 6.72
CA GLU A 81 -11.07 -22.46 7.41
C GLU A 81 -11.20 -20.93 7.49
N GLU A 82 -10.97 -20.38 8.67
CA GLU A 82 -10.90 -18.94 8.90
C GLU A 82 -9.47 -18.42 8.72
N ILE A 83 -9.28 -17.50 7.77
CA ILE A 83 -7.97 -16.93 7.43
C ILE A 83 -7.98 -15.43 7.74
N PRO A 84 -7.29 -14.98 8.81
CA PRO A 84 -7.08 -13.57 9.06
C PRO A 84 -6.38 -12.90 7.87
N SER A 85 -7.01 -11.88 7.32
CA SER A 85 -6.58 -11.23 6.08
C SER A 85 -6.55 -9.71 6.25
N PHE A 86 -5.75 -9.03 5.45
CA PHE A 86 -5.71 -7.57 5.43
C PHE A 86 -5.60 -7.01 4.01
N SER A 87 -5.95 -5.73 3.89
CA SER A 87 -5.92 -4.97 2.66
C SER A 87 -5.28 -3.60 2.91
N ILE A 88 -4.40 -3.19 2.01
CA ILE A 88 -3.82 -1.84 2.00
C ILE A 88 -4.79 -0.90 1.28
N ILE A 89 -5.13 0.22 1.91
CA ILE A 89 -5.93 1.27 1.29
C ILE A 89 -5.05 2.04 0.30
N THR A 90 -5.59 2.27 -0.89
CA THR A 90 -4.97 3.07 -1.94
C THR A 90 -5.79 4.33 -2.20
N SER A 91 -5.12 5.38 -2.65
CA SER A 91 -5.71 6.63 -3.12
C SER A 91 -5.17 6.99 -4.50
N ALA A 92 -5.52 8.17 -5.01
CA ALA A 92 -4.91 8.69 -6.23
C ALA A 92 -3.39 8.86 -6.04
N ALA A 93 -2.63 8.65 -7.12
CA ALA A 93 -1.20 8.95 -7.14
C ALA A 93 -0.95 10.43 -6.80
N ASN A 94 0.19 10.71 -6.15
CA ASN A 94 0.73 12.07 -6.04
C ASN A 94 1.60 12.40 -7.27
N GLU A 95 2.22 13.58 -7.28
CA GLU A 95 3.08 14.03 -8.40
C GLU A 95 4.30 13.13 -8.65
N LEU A 96 4.89 12.54 -7.60
CA LEU A 96 6.02 11.61 -7.75
C LEU A 96 5.54 10.33 -8.45
N ILE A 97 4.47 9.72 -7.96
CA ILE A 97 3.93 8.46 -8.50
C ILE A 97 3.45 8.63 -9.94
N ARG A 98 2.91 9.81 -10.30
CA ARG A 98 2.57 10.11 -11.70
C ARG A 98 3.79 10.12 -12.65
N LYS A 99 5.01 10.31 -12.15
CA LYS A 99 6.25 10.17 -12.96
C LYS A 99 6.64 8.71 -13.22
N LEU A 100 6.05 7.76 -12.49
CA LEU A 100 6.27 6.31 -12.59
C LEU A 100 5.23 5.64 -13.52
N PRO A 101 4.64 6.40 -14.45
CA PRO A 101 3.30 6.19 -15.03
C PRO A 101 2.42 5.22 -14.22
N HIS A 102 1.79 5.69 -13.15
CA HIS A 102 0.80 4.92 -12.39
C HIS A 102 -0.24 5.86 -11.76
N GLU A 103 -1.52 5.44 -11.76
CA GLU A 103 -2.63 6.31 -11.33
C GLU A 103 -2.95 6.24 -9.83
N ARG A 104 -2.46 5.21 -9.15
CA ARG A 104 -2.84 4.87 -7.77
C ARG A 104 -1.61 4.76 -6.87
N ALA A 105 -1.76 4.99 -5.58
CA ALA A 105 -0.69 4.77 -4.61
C ALA A 105 -1.27 4.30 -3.27
N PRO A 106 -0.52 3.51 -2.49
CA PRO A 106 -0.87 3.23 -1.11
C PRO A 106 -1.02 4.54 -0.30
N VAL A 107 -2.00 4.58 0.60
CA VAL A 107 -2.11 5.64 1.59
C VAL A 107 -1.06 5.39 2.67
N ILE A 108 -0.05 6.26 2.73
CA ILE A 108 0.94 6.28 3.81
C ILE A 108 0.41 7.22 4.89
N LEU A 109 0.34 6.73 6.13
CA LEU A 109 -0.06 7.55 7.27
C LEU A 109 1.13 8.40 7.73
N HIS A 110 0.84 9.63 8.13
CA HIS A 110 1.79 10.39 8.92
C HIS A 110 1.95 9.77 10.30
N ARG A 111 3.15 9.87 10.89
CA ARG A 111 3.46 9.25 12.18
C ARG A 111 2.51 9.68 13.30
N GLU A 112 2.12 10.94 13.27
CA GLU A 112 1.15 11.56 14.18
C GLU A 112 -0.29 11.04 14.01
N GLN A 113 -0.64 10.48 12.85
CA GLN A 113 -1.97 9.93 12.55
C GLN A 113 -2.11 8.47 13.00
N GLU A 114 -1.02 7.72 13.12
CA GLU A 114 -1.04 6.27 13.36
C GLU A 114 -1.85 5.85 14.59
N ARG A 115 -1.72 6.61 15.69
CA ARG A 115 -2.47 6.33 16.92
C ARG A 115 -3.97 6.52 16.72
N GLU A 116 -4.35 7.62 16.09
CA GLU A 116 -5.76 7.94 15.85
C GLU A 116 -6.36 7.00 14.80
N TRP A 117 -5.58 6.61 13.78
CA TRP A 117 -5.97 5.57 12.84
C TRP A 117 -6.39 4.28 13.56
N LEU A 118 -5.68 3.85 14.61
CA LEU A 118 -6.04 2.64 15.37
C LEU A 118 -7.16 2.84 16.39
N ASN A 119 -7.51 4.09 16.74
CA ASN A 119 -8.53 4.38 17.73
C ASN A 119 -9.93 4.16 17.16
N THR A 120 -10.64 3.12 17.60
CA THR A 120 -12.01 2.79 17.12
C THR A 120 -13.06 3.85 17.47
N SER A 121 -12.74 4.79 18.36
CA SER A 121 -13.60 5.95 18.69
C SER A 121 -13.38 7.16 17.77
N THR A 122 -12.40 7.12 16.86
CA THR A 122 -12.11 8.22 15.93
C THR A 122 -13.31 8.49 15.02
N PRO A 123 -13.76 9.74 14.89
CA PRO A 123 -14.82 10.12 13.97
C PRO A 123 -14.48 9.80 12.50
N LEU A 124 -15.47 9.35 11.72
CA LEU A 124 -15.28 8.97 10.31
C LEU A 124 -14.74 10.10 9.43
N ASN A 125 -15.09 11.35 9.72
CA ASN A 125 -14.58 12.51 8.99
C ASN A 125 -13.07 12.69 9.20
N GLU A 126 -12.56 12.40 10.40
CA GLU A 126 -11.13 12.45 10.70
C GLU A 126 -10.40 11.29 10.02
N ILE A 127 -10.98 10.09 10.07
CA ILE A 127 -10.47 8.92 9.33
C ILE A 127 -10.38 9.25 7.83
N ALA A 128 -11.42 9.82 7.24
CA ALA A 128 -11.41 10.19 5.82
C ALA A 128 -10.35 11.25 5.48
N ALA A 129 -10.07 12.19 6.40
CA ALA A 129 -9.03 13.19 6.24
C ALA A 129 -7.61 12.60 6.25
N MET A 130 -7.40 11.43 6.87
CA MET A 130 -6.12 10.70 6.83
C MET A 130 -5.89 9.98 5.50
N LEU A 131 -6.94 9.70 4.72
CA LEU A 131 -6.88 8.88 3.49
C LEU A 131 -6.52 9.69 2.24
N GLN A 132 -5.48 10.49 2.34
CA GLN A 132 -5.00 11.37 1.26
C GLN A 132 -3.66 10.87 0.68
N PRO A 133 -3.32 11.26 -0.56
CA PRO A 133 -1.99 10.97 -1.12
C PRO A 133 -0.89 11.59 -0.25
N TYR A 134 0.16 10.81 0.03
CA TYR A 134 1.28 11.31 0.82
C TYR A 134 2.05 12.42 0.07
N PRO A 135 2.65 13.42 0.75
CA PRO A 135 3.33 14.52 0.07
C PRO A 135 4.50 14.05 -0.80
N ALA A 136 4.48 14.41 -2.10
CA ALA A 136 5.43 13.92 -3.10
C ALA A 136 6.87 14.33 -2.82
N GLU A 137 7.07 15.53 -2.28
CA GLU A 137 8.36 16.11 -1.92
C GLU A 137 9.05 15.38 -0.77
N ARG A 138 8.29 14.61 0.03
CA ARG A 138 8.79 13.75 1.11
C ARG A 138 9.11 12.34 0.64
N MET A 139 8.88 12.03 -0.63
CA MET A 139 9.11 10.72 -1.23
C MET A 139 10.18 10.80 -2.31
N ASN A 140 10.74 9.66 -2.68
CA ASN A 140 11.52 9.52 -3.90
C ASN A 140 11.43 8.08 -4.41
N ALA A 141 11.90 7.84 -5.62
CA ALA A 141 11.97 6.51 -6.20
C ALA A 141 13.20 6.36 -7.09
N TYR A 142 13.64 5.12 -7.31
CA TYR A 142 14.65 4.76 -8.30
C TYR A 142 14.29 3.42 -8.96
N PRO A 143 14.69 3.20 -10.23
CA PRO A 143 14.42 1.94 -10.91
C PRO A 143 15.25 0.80 -10.28
N ILE A 144 14.68 -0.40 -10.22
CA ILE A 144 15.36 -1.62 -9.77
C ILE A 144 15.32 -2.69 -10.87
N ALA A 145 16.07 -3.78 -10.67
CA ALA A 145 16.11 -4.86 -11.64
C ALA A 145 14.74 -5.60 -11.72
N PRO A 146 14.30 -6.05 -12.91
CA PRO A 146 13.07 -6.83 -13.08
C PRO A 146 13.09 -8.21 -12.40
N THR A 147 14.23 -8.64 -11.84
CA THR A 147 14.37 -9.90 -11.09
C THR A 147 13.43 -9.96 -9.88
N ILE A 148 12.99 -8.81 -9.37
CA ILE A 148 11.96 -8.69 -8.32
C ILE A 148 10.62 -9.34 -8.68
N LYS A 149 10.37 -9.65 -9.97
CA LYS A 149 9.20 -10.41 -10.42
C LYS A 149 9.13 -11.82 -9.88
N ASN A 150 10.27 -12.42 -9.55
CA ASN A 150 10.31 -13.78 -9.05
C ASN A 150 9.86 -13.78 -7.58
N PRO A 151 8.69 -14.36 -7.24
CA PRO A 151 8.18 -14.35 -5.87
C PRO A 151 9.03 -15.18 -4.90
N GLN A 152 9.94 -16.03 -5.40
CA GLN A 152 10.87 -16.81 -4.60
C GLN A 152 12.22 -16.10 -4.38
N ALA A 153 12.43 -14.92 -4.98
CA ALA A 153 13.66 -14.17 -4.80
C ALA A 153 13.63 -13.42 -3.47
N ASP A 154 14.60 -13.71 -2.61
CA ASP A 154 14.75 -13.11 -1.27
C ASP A 154 16.21 -12.75 -1.02
N ASP A 155 16.69 -11.69 -1.69
CA ASP A 155 18.06 -11.20 -1.60
C ASP A 155 18.07 -9.67 -1.45
N PRO A 156 18.89 -9.08 -0.55
CA PRO A 156 18.98 -7.63 -0.37
C PRO A 156 19.35 -6.86 -1.66
N GLY A 157 20.06 -7.50 -2.59
CA GLY A 157 20.43 -6.92 -3.87
C GLY A 157 19.26 -6.67 -4.82
N LEU A 158 18.09 -7.27 -4.57
CA LEU A 158 16.88 -7.08 -5.39
C LEU A 158 16.39 -5.63 -5.41
N ILE A 159 16.73 -4.85 -4.38
CA ILE A 159 16.34 -3.45 -4.24
C ILE A 159 17.49 -2.47 -4.54
N HIS A 160 18.62 -2.96 -5.08
CA HIS A 160 19.70 -2.09 -5.52
C HIS A 160 19.26 -1.21 -6.71
N PRO A 161 19.68 0.06 -6.75
CA PRO A 161 19.36 0.93 -7.87
C PRO A 161 19.93 0.41 -9.19
N ALA A 162 19.07 0.29 -10.20
CA ALA A 162 19.45 0.01 -11.59
C ALA A 162 19.59 1.31 -12.42
N GLY A 163 19.42 2.47 -11.79
CA GLY A 163 19.47 3.77 -12.45
C GLY A 163 19.32 4.92 -11.44
N PRO A 164 19.32 6.17 -11.91
CA PRO A 164 19.26 7.35 -11.05
C PRO A 164 17.91 7.48 -10.34
N LYS A 165 17.91 8.19 -9.21
CA LYS A 165 16.70 8.60 -8.50
C LYS A 165 15.90 9.59 -9.35
N LEU A 166 14.57 9.57 -9.23
CA LEU A 166 13.68 10.48 -9.96
C LEU A 166 13.82 11.94 -9.51
N ILE A 167 14.08 12.16 -8.23
CA ILE A 167 14.42 13.47 -7.69
C ILE A 167 15.90 13.44 -7.31
N THR A 168 16.69 14.26 -8.00
CA THR A 168 18.16 14.34 -7.89
C THR A 168 18.65 15.51 -7.05
N THR A 169 17.75 16.34 -6.49
CA THR A 169 18.14 17.52 -5.72
C THR A 169 18.91 17.16 -4.45
N ALA A 170 19.98 17.93 -4.23
CA ALA A 170 20.93 17.88 -3.11
C ALA A 170 20.25 18.05 -1.74
#